data_AF-A0AAV1ZCQ2-F1
#
_entry.id   AF-A0AAV1ZCQ2-F1
#
_cell.length_a   1.000
_cell.length_b   1.000
_cell.length_c   1.000
_cell.angle_alpha   90.00
_cell.angle_beta   90.00
_cell.angle_gamma   90.00
#
_symmetry.space_group_name_H-M   'P 1'
#
loop_
_entity.id
_entity.type
_entity.pdbx_description
1 polymer ?
#
loop_
_entity_poly.entity_id
_entity_poly.type
_entity_poly.pdbx_seq_one_letter_code
_entity_poly.pdbx_strand_id
1 'polypeptide(L)'
;MIALLMYIRRRIRQSKKGSDLLDSSYIPGSEFCPQQMISSFSSSTSDDISDSQTPIGKQFRRPLGPSSSLDPTSLLKLTSECVQPRPALTRWHTVASPHCQTTAVLGTLDAERDSDEEESHNPPCLHGRLWFSLLYNSEANRLEVTLIKAKYLPGRGLVNAPRDPFVKVFLLPDEENFHQSKIRKRTLTPKFNETFEFKVSPEDLSNRTLKLSVYDVDKRKVRHCLGHVIFPLTKNDMMSGETIWRDLEIAPQPAAALGDLQLCLSCNPYSNRIKATVCRLRNLQGVNSDDAVVYVKVQLYHGRKMIKSKRTVPQSVSSQQVELIFDETFSFGVSGRFFDSCSFTFSVMLAGSSPMVKDVVHGQVVIGPFMYARGEQLQHWQEMLSNPRNMVMRWHSLEATKKG
;
A
#
# COMPACT_ATOMS: atom_id res chain seq x y z
N MET A 1 2.57 -29.79 -32.99
CA MET A 1 2.81 -28.74 -34.02
C MET A 1 1.70 -27.69 -34.14
N ILE A 2 0.41 -28.06 -34.32
CA ILE A 2 -0.68 -27.10 -34.70
C ILE A 2 -0.71 -25.81 -33.84
N ALA A 3 -0.62 -25.92 -32.51
CA ALA A 3 -0.62 -24.75 -31.62
C ALA A 3 0.54 -23.77 -31.88
N LEU A 4 1.73 -24.26 -32.24
CA LEU A 4 2.89 -23.43 -32.57
C LEU A 4 2.68 -22.68 -33.89
N LEU A 5 2.10 -23.34 -34.90
CA LEU A 5 1.72 -22.71 -36.18
C LEU A 5 0.63 -21.65 -35.99
N MET A 6 -0.34 -21.88 -35.10
CA MET A 6 -1.33 -20.87 -34.73
C MET A 6 -0.72 -19.69 -33.97
N TYR A 7 0.24 -19.93 -33.06
CA TYR A 7 0.98 -18.88 -32.36
C TYR A 7 1.79 -18.01 -33.34
N ILE A 8 2.53 -18.62 -34.28
CA ILE A 8 3.30 -17.92 -35.31
C ILE A 8 2.35 -17.12 -36.23
N ARG A 9 1.25 -17.71 -36.72
CA ARG A 9 0.24 -16.99 -37.52
C ARG A 9 -0.40 -15.82 -36.75
N ARG A 10 -0.64 -15.97 -35.44
CA ARG A 10 -1.17 -14.89 -34.57
C ARG A 10 -0.15 -13.76 -34.37
N ARG A 11 1.13 -14.08 -34.16
CA ARG A 11 2.23 -13.11 -34.03
C ARG A 11 2.45 -12.32 -35.33
N ILE A 12 2.44 -12.99 -36.49
CA ILE A 12 2.55 -12.35 -37.81
C ILE A 12 1.33 -11.45 -38.10
N ARG A 13 0.10 -11.90 -37.80
CA ARG A 13 -1.11 -11.07 -37.94
C ARG A 13 -1.14 -9.84 -37.03
N GLN A 14 -0.46 -9.88 -35.88
CA GLN A 14 -0.31 -8.69 -35.03
C GLN A 14 0.80 -7.75 -35.53
N SER A 15 1.86 -8.28 -36.15
CA SER A 15 2.90 -7.45 -36.80
C SER A 15 2.35 -6.66 -38.00
N LYS A 16 1.66 -7.33 -38.94
CA LYS A 16 1.10 -6.66 -40.13
C LYS A 16 -0.05 -5.69 -39.84
N LYS A 17 -0.70 -5.74 -38.67
CA LYS A 17 -1.74 -4.76 -38.29
C LYS A 17 -1.19 -3.36 -37.91
N GLY A 18 0.12 -3.13 -38.08
CA GLY A 18 0.77 -1.82 -37.92
C GLY A 18 1.29 -1.18 -39.21
N SER A 19 1.03 -1.74 -40.40
CA SER A 19 1.68 -1.34 -41.65
C SER A 19 0.76 -0.97 -42.83
N ASP A 20 -0.56 -0.96 -42.65
CA ASP A 20 -1.54 -0.74 -43.73
C ASP A 20 -2.55 0.38 -43.40
N LEU A 21 -2.10 1.64 -43.37
CA LEU A 21 -2.95 2.86 -43.47
C LEU A 21 -2.12 4.06 -43.95
N LEU A 22 -1.87 4.12 -45.27
CA LEU A 22 -1.48 5.34 -45.97
C LEU A 22 -2.09 5.28 -47.38
N ASP A 23 -3.07 6.15 -47.65
CA ASP A 23 -3.31 6.66 -49.00
C ASP A 23 -4.02 8.03 -48.97
N SER A 24 -3.82 8.76 -50.06
CA SER A 24 -4.58 9.89 -50.60
C SER A 24 -4.39 11.33 -50.09
N SER A 25 -4.06 12.17 -51.08
CA SER A 25 -4.40 13.59 -51.26
C SER A 25 -3.52 14.72 -50.65
N TYR A 26 -2.54 15.13 -51.46
CA TYR A 26 -2.42 16.47 -52.09
C TYR A 26 -2.34 17.77 -51.24
N ILE A 27 -1.34 18.61 -51.54
CA ILE A 27 -1.40 20.01 -52.06
C ILE A 27 0.08 20.54 -52.20
N PRO A 28 0.45 21.39 -53.19
CA PRO A 28 1.86 21.52 -53.63
C PRO A 28 2.57 22.88 -53.37
N GLY A 29 3.90 22.89 -53.53
CA GLY A 29 4.64 23.94 -54.27
C GLY A 29 5.39 25.07 -53.53
N SER A 30 6.73 24.94 -53.43
CA SER A 30 7.76 26.03 -53.41
C SER A 30 9.15 25.39 -53.12
N GLU A 31 10.00 25.07 -54.12
CA GLU A 31 11.00 25.92 -54.80
C GLU A 31 12.41 26.00 -54.13
N PHE A 32 13.44 25.61 -54.91
CA PHE A 32 14.89 25.91 -54.92
C PHE A 32 15.64 26.26 -53.59
N CYS A 33 16.64 25.48 -53.11
CA CYS A 33 18.03 25.19 -53.62
C CYS A 33 19.13 26.17 -53.14
N PRO A 34 20.44 25.80 -53.12
CA PRO A 34 21.05 24.50 -52.75
C PRO A 34 22.42 24.63 -51.99
N GLN A 35 23.11 23.48 -51.76
CA GLN A 35 24.55 23.33 -51.38
C GLN A 35 24.94 23.80 -49.94
N GLN A 36 25.95 23.25 -49.26
CA GLN A 36 27.22 22.63 -49.69
C GLN A 36 27.54 21.24 -49.07
N MET A 37 28.69 20.68 -49.47
CA MET A 37 29.26 19.38 -49.06
C MET A 37 29.99 19.45 -47.70
N ILE A 38 30.27 18.28 -47.09
CA ILE A 38 31.63 17.77 -46.78
C ILE A 38 31.57 16.31 -46.23
N SER A 39 32.71 15.61 -46.27
CA SER A 39 32.97 14.19 -45.94
C SER A 39 32.27 13.64 -44.69
N SER A 40 31.82 12.37 -44.58
CA SER A 40 32.22 11.07 -45.15
C SER A 40 33.37 10.32 -44.44
N PHE A 41 33.02 9.33 -43.59
CA PHE A 41 33.84 8.15 -43.21
C PHE A 41 35.20 8.39 -42.49
N SER A 42 35.86 7.43 -41.84
CA SER A 42 35.52 6.03 -41.49
C SER A 42 36.24 5.56 -40.22
N SER A 43 35.65 4.55 -39.59
CA SER A 43 36.23 3.59 -38.64
C SER A 43 37.47 2.83 -39.14
N SER A 44 38.32 2.36 -38.23
CA SER A 44 39.16 1.16 -38.45
C SER A 44 39.68 0.52 -37.15
N THR A 45 39.47 -0.80 -37.00
CA THR A 45 40.43 -1.85 -36.54
C THR A 45 41.17 -1.75 -35.19
N SER A 46 41.47 -2.83 -34.45
CA SER A 46 41.16 -4.27 -34.58
C SER A 46 41.54 -5.04 -33.30
N ASP A 47 40.87 -6.18 -33.05
CA ASP A 47 41.36 -7.58 -32.88
C ASP A 47 42.72 -7.85 -32.12
N ASP A 48 42.99 -9.00 -31.48
CA ASP A 48 42.35 -10.34 -31.52
C ASP A 48 42.82 -11.26 -30.34
N ILE A 49 42.21 -12.46 -30.16
CA ILE A 49 42.79 -13.76 -29.65
C ILE A 49 43.46 -13.78 -28.23
N SER A 50 43.42 -14.82 -27.35
CA SER A 50 42.79 -16.16 -27.17
C SER A 50 43.16 -16.67 -25.73
N ASP A 51 43.03 -17.93 -25.28
CA ASP A 51 41.89 -18.86 -25.12
C ASP A 51 42.26 -19.97 -24.07
N SER A 52 41.30 -20.84 -23.70
CA SER A 52 41.47 -22.28 -23.39
C SER A 52 41.37 -22.80 -21.93
N GLN A 53 40.64 -23.93 -21.81
CA GLN A 53 40.73 -25.03 -20.81
C GLN A 53 40.27 -24.82 -19.34
N THR A 54 39.62 -25.77 -18.63
CA THR A 54 38.55 -26.79 -18.92
C THR A 54 37.94 -27.27 -17.55
N PRO A 55 37.59 -28.54 -17.23
CA PRO A 55 36.18 -28.92 -17.01
C PRO A 55 35.85 -29.58 -15.64
N ILE A 56 34.81 -30.45 -15.61
CA ILE A 56 34.27 -31.31 -14.51
C ILE A 56 33.04 -30.68 -13.80
N GLY A 57 31.87 -31.34 -13.64
CA GLY A 57 31.37 -32.60 -14.21
C GLY A 57 30.97 -33.67 -13.18
N LYS A 58 29.68 -33.77 -12.81
CA LYS A 58 29.10 -34.93 -12.10
C LYS A 58 27.70 -35.30 -12.63
N GLN A 59 27.47 -36.60 -12.82
CA GLN A 59 26.17 -37.22 -13.11
C GLN A 59 25.58 -37.83 -11.84
N PHE A 60 24.28 -38.16 -11.85
CA PHE A 60 23.79 -39.50 -11.44
C PHE A 60 22.36 -39.75 -11.97
N ARG A 61 21.95 -41.01 -12.11
CA ARG A 61 20.61 -41.44 -12.60
C ARG A 61 20.04 -42.57 -11.73
N ARG A 62 18.79 -42.38 -11.23
CA ARG A 62 17.75 -43.43 -11.01
C ARG A 62 18.13 -44.57 -10.01
N PRO A 63 17.26 -45.58 -9.67
CA PRO A 63 15.96 -45.96 -10.24
C PRO A 63 14.77 -46.24 -9.26
N LEU A 64 13.60 -46.56 -9.85
CA LEU A 64 12.48 -47.48 -9.46
C LEU A 64 12.25 -47.76 -7.94
N GLY A 65 11.04 -47.69 -7.36
CA GLY A 65 9.71 -48.24 -7.75
C GLY A 65 9.19 -49.14 -6.59
N PRO A 66 8.04 -49.87 -6.66
CA PRO A 66 6.89 -49.85 -7.59
C PRO A 66 5.49 -49.90 -6.88
N SER A 67 4.40 -50.11 -7.65
CA SER A 67 3.11 -50.79 -7.29
C SER A 67 2.20 -50.25 -6.15
N SER A 68 0.87 -50.43 -6.16
CA SER A 68 -0.07 -50.88 -7.21
C SER A 68 -1.53 -50.53 -6.85
N SER A 69 -2.38 -50.34 -7.85
CA SER A 69 -3.84 -50.27 -7.74
C SER A 69 -4.50 -51.65 -7.64
N LEU A 70 -5.70 -51.75 -7.05
CA LEU A 70 -6.91 -52.30 -7.70
C LEU A 70 -8.18 -52.19 -6.82
N ASP A 71 -9.33 -52.09 -7.50
CA ASP A 71 -10.73 -52.09 -7.02
C ASP A 71 -11.25 -53.55 -6.80
N PRO A 72 -12.47 -53.86 -6.25
CA PRO A 72 -13.72 -53.09 -6.44
C PRO A 72 -14.77 -53.06 -5.29
N THR A 73 -15.91 -52.44 -5.64
CA THR A 73 -17.13 -52.09 -4.89
C THR A 73 -17.91 -53.18 -4.15
N SER A 74 -18.55 -52.81 -3.03
CA SER A 74 -19.99 -53.10 -2.80
C SER A 74 -20.72 -52.13 -1.85
N LEU A 75 -21.87 -51.67 -2.36
CA LEU A 75 -23.02 -50.91 -1.82
C LEU A 75 -23.45 -51.30 -0.37
N LEU A 76 -24.16 -50.47 0.43
CA LEU A 76 -25.40 -49.72 0.17
C LEU A 76 -25.68 -48.58 1.20
N LYS A 77 -26.59 -47.64 0.83
CA LYS A 77 -27.39 -46.71 1.70
C LYS A 77 -26.61 -45.56 2.39
N LEU A 78 -27.14 -44.34 2.55
CA LEU A 78 -28.48 -43.78 2.26
C LEU A 78 -28.40 -42.34 1.69
N THR A 79 -29.54 -41.88 1.16
CA THR A 79 -29.87 -40.56 0.54
C THR A 79 -29.82 -39.37 1.51
N SER A 80 -29.97 -38.08 1.11
CA SER A 80 -29.79 -37.29 -0.13
C SER A 80 -30.39 -35.87 0.12
N GLU A 81 -30.23 -34.95 -0.85
CA GLU A 81 -31.01 -33.69 -1.05
C GLU A 81 -30.84 -32.50 -0.07
N CYS A 82 -31.30 -31.29 -0.42
CA CYS A 82 -31.01 -30.48 -1.62
C CYS A 82 -31.41 -29.00 -1.40
N VAL A 83 -30.91 -28.13 -2.27
CA VAL A 83 -31.02 -26.67 -2.38
C VAL A 83 -32.46 -26.09 -2.41
N GLN A 84 -32.67 -24.99 -1.67
CA GLN A 84 -33.43 -23.74 -1.94
C GLN A 84 -34.33 -23.64 -3.22
N PRO A 85 -35.48 -22.90 -3.23
CA PRO A 85 -35.53 -21.49 -2.75
C PRO A 85 -36.86 -20.89 -2.22
N ARG A 86 -36.80 -19.61 -1.84
CA ARG A 86 -37.89 -18.62 -1.64
C ARG A 86 -38.28 -17.93 -2.99
N PRO A 87 -39.26 -16.98 -3.10
CA PRO A 87 -40.17 -16.38 -2.08
C PRO A 87 -41.67 -16.28 -2.47
N ALA A 88 -42.53 -15.87 -1.51
CA ALA A 88 -43.82 -15.19 -1.77
C ALA A 88 -44.23 -14.27 -0.59
N LEU A 89 -45.15 -13.31 -0.82
CA LEU A 89 -45.60 -12.27 0.13
C LEU A 89 -46.58 -12.82 1.20
N THR A 90 -46.67 -12.28 2.43
CA THR A 90 -47.67 -11.26 2.91
C THR A 90 -47.61 -11.13 4.47
N ARG A 91 -48.35 -10.25 5.20
CA ARG A 91 -48.67 -8.80 5.08
C ARG A 91 -49.52 -8.31 6.30
N TRP A 92 -48.91 -7.63 7.30
CA TRP A 92 -49.52 -7.00 8.51
C TRP A 92 -50.31 -7.93 9.47
N HIS A 93 -50.87 -7.58 10.65
CA HIS A 93 -50.84 -6.43 11.62
C HIS A 93 -50.74 -7.08 13.04
N THR A 94 -50.02 -6.59 14.07
CA THR A 94 -50.20 -5.39 14.93
C THR A 94 -51.52 -5.31 15.75
N VAL A 95 -51.52 -5.80 17.00
CA VAL A 95 -52.23 -5.35 18.24
C VAL A 95 -51.88 -6.33 19.39
N ALA A 96 -51.89 -6.03 20.70
CA ALA A 96 -51.81 -4.78 21.47
C ALA A 96 -51.35 -5.10 22.93
N SER A 97 -50.98 -4.08 23.72
CA SER A 97 -50.80 -4.11 25.20
C SER A 97 -52.09 -3.53 25.88
N PRO A 98 -52.27 -3.41 27.23
CA PRO A 98 -51.28 -3.39 28.33
C PRO A 98 -51.68 -4.06 29.68
N HIS A 99 -50.82 -3.85 30.70
CA HIS A 99 -51.04 -4.04 32.16
C HIS A 99 -51.14 -5.49 32.69
N CYS A 100 -50.81 -5.82 33.94
CA CYS A 100 -50.66 -4.99 35.16
C CYS A 100 -49.58 -5.54 36.14
N GLN A 101 -49.02 -4.67 37.00
CA GLN A 101 -48.47 -4.79 38.39
C GLN A 101 -48.07 -6.17 39.02
N THR A 102 -47.23 -6.30 40.07
CA THR A 102 -46.16 -5.50 40.72
C THR A 102 -45.56 -6.35 41.86
N THR A 103 -44.23 -6.50 41.95
CA THR A 103 -43.55 -6.88 43.21
C THR A 103 -42.12 -6.36 43.24
N ALA A 104 -41.64 -5.94 44.42
CA ALA A 104 -40.28 -5.41 44.61
C ALA A 104 -39.41 -6.36 45.45
N VAL A 105 -38.10 -6.32 45.22
CA VAL A 105 -37.06 -6.81 46.14
C VAL A 105 -35.97 -5.74 46.21
N LEU A 106 -35.45 -5.46 47.41
CA LEU A 106 -34.47 -4.40 47.66
C LEU A 106 -33.03 -4.89 47.43
N GLY A 107 -32.17 -3.96 46.99
CA GLY A 107 -30.72 -4.02 47.17
C GLY A 107 -29.93 -4.71 46.04
N THR A 108 -28.65 -4.40 45.84
CA THR A 108 -27.78 -3.45 46.58
C THR A 108 -26.72 -2.83 45.66
N LEU A 109 -26.08 -1.75 46.16
CA LEU A 109 -24.88 -1.10 45.63
C LEU A 109 -25.03 -0.44 44.24
N ASP A 110 -25.23 0.87 44.24
CA ASP A 110 -25.00 1.72 43.08
C ASP A 110 -23.53 1.64 42.63
N ALA A 111 -23.28 0.91 41.55
CA ALA A 111 -22.07 1.12 40.77
C ALA A 111 -22.12 2.53 40.17
N GLU A 112 -21.01 3.27 40.24
CA GLU A 112 -20.93 4.62 39.70
C GLU A 112 -21.37 4.64 38.23
N ARG A 113 -22.48 5.35 37.96
CA ARG A 113 -22.95 5.62 36.60
C ARG A 113 -22.00 6.62 35.95
N ASP A 114 -20.89 6.10 35.43
CA ASP A 114 -20.05 6.77 34.43
C ASP A 114 -20.96 7.17 33.26
N SER A 115 -21.33 8.44 33.25
CA SER A 115 -22.26 9.03 32.29
C SER A 115 -21.52 9.32 30.99
N ASP A 116 -21.10 8.24 30.32
CA ASP A 116 -20.85 8.26 28.88
C ASP A 116 -22.19 8.63 28.20
N GLU A 117 -22.45 9.93 28.05
CA GLU A 117 -23.56 10.49 27.27
C GLU A 117 -23.58 9.91 25.85
N GLU A 118 -24.73 9.96 25.17
CA GLU A 118 -24.94 9.33 23.85
C GLU A 118 -24.19 10.08 22.70
N GLU A 119 -22.87 10.01 22.73
CA GLU A 119 -21.92 10.64 21.81
C GLU A 119 -21.95 9.97 20.42
N SER A 120 -23.02 10.23 19.67
CA SER A 120 -23.24 10.06 18.22
C SER A 120 -22.87 8.71 17.59
N HIS A 121 -23.81 8.10 16.86
CA HIS A 121 -23.65 6.79 16.20
C HIS A 121 -22.59 6.72 15.07
N ASN A 122 -21.79 7.77 14.82
CA ASN A 122 -20.62 7.71 13.95
C ASN A 122 -19.35 8.11 14.73
N PRO A 123 -18.28 7.31 14.71
CA PRO A 123 -17.02 7.68 15.35
C PRO A 123 -16.42 8.92 14.67
N PRO A 124 -15.99 9.96 15.40
CA PRO A 124 -15.43 11.18 14.81
C PRO A 124 -14.09 10.94 14.09
N CYS A 125 -13.44 9.80 14.34
CA CYS A 125 -12.11 9.44 13.84
C CYS A 125 -12.08 7.99 13.35
N LEU A 126 -11.49 7.72 12.18
CA LEU A 126 -11.46 6.38 11.56
C LEU A 126 -10.50 5.37 12.24
N HIS A 127 -9.58 5.87 13.07
CA HIS A 127 -8.49 5.06 13.67
C HIS A 127 -8.58 4.94 15.20
N GLY A 128 -9.52 5.64 15.82
CA GLY A 128 -9.72 5.73 17.27
C GLY A 128 -9.19 7.01 17.89
N ARG A 129 -9.63 7.27 19.13
CA ARG A 129 -9.28 8.44 19.95
C ARG A 129 -8.68 7.98 21.28
N LEU A 130 -7.71 8.73 21.78
CA LEU A 130 -6.99 8.44 23.03
C LEU A 130 -7.17 9.60 24.03
N TRP A 131 -7.42 9.25 25.30
CA TRP A 131 -7.54 10.17 26.43
C TRP A 131 -6.41 9.94 27.43
N PHE A 132 -5.75 11.01 27.86
CA PHE A 132 -4.65 11.00 28.82
C PHE A 132 -4.57 12.35 29.56
N SER A 133 -3.84 12.42 30.66
CA SER A 133 -3.51 13.68 31.34
C SER A 133 -2.03 13.73 31.71
N LEU A 134 -1.54 14.95 31.96
CA LEU A 134 -0.12 15.26 32.22
C LEU A 134 0.01 16.07 33.50
N LEU A 135 0.99 15.72 34.34
CA LEU A 135 1.30 16.46 35.55
C LEU A 135 2.81 16.52 35.79
N TYR A 136 3.38 17.72 35.85
CA TYR A 136 4.79 17.90 36.21
C TYR A 136 4.99 18.06 37.71
N ASN A 137 6.16 17.67 38.22
CA ASN A 137 6.61 18.04 39.56
C ASN A 137 8.06 18.53 39.49
N SER A 138 8.26 19.79 39.87
CA SER A 138 9.55 20.48 39.97
C SER A 138 10.44 19.97 41.11
N GLU A 139 9.86 19.48 42.21
CA GLU A 139 10.60 18.96 43.36
C GLU A 139 11.23 17.60 43.02
N ALA A 140 10.43 16.70 42.41
CA ALA A 140 10.85 15.36 42.02
C ALA A 140 11.44 15.26 40.60
N ASN A 141 11.45 16.36 39.83
CA ASN A 141 11.88 16.43 38.43
C ASN A 141 11.27 15.32 37.55
N ARG A 142 9.94 15.15 37.65
CA ARG A 142 9.20 14.11 36.93
C ARG A 142 8.04 14.65 36.09
N LEU A 143 7.73 13.94 35.02
CA LEU A 143 6.48 14.02 34.29
C LEU A 143 5.66 12.75 34.56
N GLU A 144 4.51 12.90 35.20
CA GLU A 144 3.48 11.86 35.28
C GLU A 144 2.57 11.93 34.04
N VAL A 145 2.44 10.81 33.35
CA VAL A 145 1.54 10.62 32.20
C VAL A 145 0.48 9.59 32.58
N THR A 146 -0.75 10.04 32.84
CA THR A 146 -1.86 9.14 33.14
C THR A 146 -2.59 8.75 31.86
N LEU A 147 -2.49 7.49 31.47
CA LEU A 147 -3.21 6.90 30.35
C LEU A 147 -4.61 6.47 30.80
N ILE A 148 -5.65 7.14 30.30
CA ILE A 148 -7.03 6.98 30.81
C ILE A 148 -7.77 5.92 29.97
N LYS A 149 -8.26 6.29 28.78
CA LYS A 149 -9.08 5.42 27.93
C LYS A 149 -8.80 5.62 26.44
N ALA A 150 -9.12 4.64 25.62
CA ALA A 150 -9.34 4.84 24.19
C ALA A 150 -10.79 4.47 23.83
N LYS A 151 -11.33 5.11 22.79
CA LYS A 151 -12.61 4.75 22.14
C LYS A 151 -12.40 4.67 20.63
N TYR A 152 -13.39 4.11 19.93
CA TYR A 152 -13.49 4.08 18.47
C TYR A 152 -12.33 3.36 17.75
N LEU A 153 -11.59 2.46 18.41
CA LEU A 153 -10.55 1.67 17.74
C LEU A 153 -11.20 0.78 16.65
N PRO A 154 -10.67 0.75 15.42
CA PRO A 154 -11.22 -0.10 14.36
C PRO A 154 -11.01 -1.57 14.71
N GLY A 155 -11.99 -2.45 14.45
CA GLY A 155 -11.88 -3.89 14.71
C GLY A 155 -10.98 -4.65 13.73
N ARG A 156 -10.93 -5.97 13.88
CA ARG A 156 -10.19 -6.89 13.00
C ARG A 156 -11.11 -7.41 11.88
N GLY A 157 -10.79 -7.06 10.63
CA GLY A 157 -11.46 -7.56 9.43
C GLY A 157 -12.92 -7.12 9.26
N LEU A 158 -13.61 -7.68 8.25
CA LEU A 158 -14.96 -7.27 7.84
C LEU A 158 -16.04 -7.47 8.93
N VAL A 159 -15.78 -8.33 9.91
CA VAL A 159 -16.68 -8.60 11.05
C VAL A 159 -16.40 -7.68 12.26
N ASN A 160 -15.56 -6.65 12.10
CA ASN A 160 -15.18 -5.68 13.12
C ASN A 160 -14.74 -6.33 14.45
N ALA A 161 -14.04 -7.47 14.40
CA ALA A 161 -13.84 -8.31 15.57
C ALA A 161 -12.96 -7.63 16.64
N PRO A 162 -13.22 -7.87 17.95
CA PRO A 162 -12.49 -7.19 19.02
C PRO A 162 -10.97 -7.40 18.98
N ARG A 163 -10.26 -6.38 19.45
CA ARG A 163 -8.79 -6.34 19.55
C ARG A 163 -8.31 -6.63 20.96
N ASP A 164 -7.01 -6.79 21.11
CA ASP A 164 -6.33 -6.92 22.39
C ASP A 164 -5.34 -5.73 22.56
N PRO A 165 -5.86 -4.48 22.69
CA PRO A 165 -5.03 -3.27 22.67
C PRO A 165 -4.13 -3.06 23.89
N PHE A 166 -2.99 -2.42 23.65
CA PHE A 166 -2.10 -1.81 24.64
C PHE A 166 -1.44 -0.55 24.06
N VAL A 167 -0.83 0.26 24.90
CA VAL A 167 -0.14 1.51 24.49
C VAL A 167 1.33 1.45 24.92
N LYS A 168 2.23 1.93 24.06
CA LYS A 168 3.59 2.33 24.43
C LYS A 168 3.65 3.84 24.61
N VAL A 169 4.31 4.28 25.67
CA VAL A 169 4.48 5.68 26.06
C VAL A 169 5.97 6.01 25.97
N PHE A 170 6.36 6.98 25.15
CA PHE A 170 7.74 7.42 24.93
C PHE A 170 7.86 8.93 25.20
N LEU A 171 9.02 9.39 25.67
CA LEU A 171 9.36 10.81 25.81
C LEU A 171 10.48 11.18 24.82
N LEU A 172 10.11 11.59 23.61
CA LEU A 172 11.05 11.90 22.53
C LEU A 172 12.01 13.04 22.92
N PRO A 173 13.28 13.00 22.47
CA PRO A 173 13.84 12.09 21.45
C PRO A 173 14.19 10.65 21.88
N ASP A 174 13.94 10.24 23.13
CA ASP A 174 14.43 8.97 23.69
C ASP A 174 13.61 7.75 23.22
N GLU A 175 13.70 7.40 21.92
CA GLU A 175 12.93 6.33 21.27
C GLU A 175 13.12 4.93 21.89
N GLU A 176 14.26 4.66 22.52
CA GLU A 176 14.56 3.37 23.16
C GLU A 176 13.85 3.21 24.52
N ASN A 177 13.58 4.32 25.21
CA ASN A 177 13.01 4.34 26.56
C ASN A 177 11.49 4.50 26.50
N PHE A 178 10.75 3.39 26.69
CA PHE A 178 9.29 3.39 26.69
C PHE A 178 8.69 2.64 27.89
N HIS A 179 7.61 3.19 28.44
CA HIS A 179 6.70 2.43 29.29
C HIS A 179 5.62 1.74 28.43
N GLN A 180 5.02 0.67 28.93
CA GLN A 180 3.99 -0.09 28.22
C GLN A 180 2.82 -0.40 29.14
N SER A 181 1.59 -0.11 28.68
CA SER A 181 0.38 -0.45 29.43
C SER A 181 0.12 -1.96 29.47
N LYS A 182 -0.75 -2.38 30.39
CA LYS A 182 -1.36 -3.71 30.39
C LYS A 182 -2.21 -3.89 29.13
N ILE A 183 -2.16 -5.11 28.57
CA ILE A 183 -2.99 -5.50 27.42
C ILE A 183 -4.44 -5.70 27.89
N ARG A 184 -5.36 -4.90 27.34
CA ARG A 184 -6.80 -5.01 27.60
C ARG A 184 -7.40 -5.93 26.54
N LYS A 185 -7.92 -7.09 26.94
CA LYS A 185 -8.34 -8.16 26.01
C LYS A 185 -9.73 -7.90 25.42
N ARG A 186 -9.93 -8.34 24.17
CA ARG A 186 -11.22 -8.38 23.46
C ARG A 186 -12.05 -7.08 23.55
N THR A 187 -11.44 -5.92 23.34
CA THR A 187 -12.13 -4.61 23.38
C THR A 187 -11.69 -3.69 22.24
N LEU A 188 -12.57 -2.73 21.89
CA LEU A 188 -12.30 -1.58 21.01
C LEU A 188 -12.42 -0.24 21.76
N THR A 189 -12.74 -0.30 23.06
CA THR A 189 -12.91 0.83 23.99
C THR A 189 -12.16 0.57 25.31
N PRO A 190 -10.82 0.35 25.27
CA PRO A 190 -10.07 0.00 26.47
C PRO A 190 -10.01 1.17 27.47
N LYS A 191 -10.44 0.91 28.71
CA LYS A 191 -10.05 1.71 29.88
C LYS A 191 -8.73 1.13 30.41
N PHE A 192 -7.70 1.97 30.51
CA PHE A 192 -6.38 1.64 31.02
C PHE A 192 -6.28 2.06 32.49
N ASN A 193 -6.39 3.35 32.76
CA ASN A 193 -6.17 3.97 34.07
C ASN A 193 -4.80 3.57 34.65
N GLU A 194 -3.73 3.89 33.92
CA GLU A 194 -2.34 3.54 34.24
C GLU A 194 -1.46 4.80 34.14
N THR A 195 -0.74 5.15 35.21
CA THR A 195 0.19 6.30 35.24
C THR A 195 1.63 5.83 35.03
N PHE A 196 2.41 6.62 34.30
CA PHE A 196 3.83 6.38 34.01
C PHE A 196 4.66 7.62 34.36
N GLU A 197 5.88 7.43 34.87
CA GLU A 197 6.76 8.51 35.34
C GLU A 197 8.04 8.61 34.50
N PHE A 198 8.27 9.76 33.88
CA PHE A 198 9.54 10.08 33.20
C PHE A 198 10.34 11.09 34.04
N LYS A 199 11.62 10.81 34.29
CA LYS A 199 12.54 11.79 34.88
C LYS A 199 13.00 12.78 33.81
N VAL A 200 12.76 14.07 34.02
CA VAL A 200 13.07 15.13 33.04
C VAL A 200 13.15 16.48 33.77
N SER A 201 14.17 17.30 33.44
CA SER A 201 14.35 18.61 34.06
C SER A 201 13.30 19.63 33.59
N PRO A 202 13.02 20.71 34.34
CA PRO A 202 12.06 21.74 33.94
C PRO A 202 12.50 22.55 32.71
N GLU A 203 13.80 22.48 32.39
CA GLU A 203 14.46 23.15 31.27
C GLU A 203 14.35 22.32 29.98
N ASP A 204 14.49 20.99 30.09
CA ASP A 204 14.32 20.07 28.97
C ASP A 204 12.90 20.02 28.42
N LEU A 205 11.89 20.20 29.29
CA LEU A 205 10.47 19.93 29.01
C LEU A 205 9.98 20.47 27.66
N SER A 206 10.25 21.74 27.34
CA SER A 206 9.77 22.39 26.11
C SER A 206 10.39 21.83 24.83
N ASN A 207 11.48 21.07 24.95
CA ASN A 207 12.17 20.39 23.84
C ASN A 207 11.75 18.93 23.71
N ARG A 208 10.91 18.41 24.63
CA ARG A 208 10.44 17.02 24.65
C ARG A 208 9.07 16.88 24.01
N THR A 209 8.81 15.71 23.43
CA THR A 209 7.54 15.38 22.79
C THR A 209 7.04 14.03 23.29
N LEU A 210 5.84 14.00 23.85
CA LEU A 210 5.19 12.76 24.25
C LEU A 210 4.69 12.01 23.01
N LYS A 211 5.00 10.72 22.92
CA LYS A 211 4.53 9.82 21.85
C LYS A 211 3.79 8.65 22.47
N LEU A 212 2.49 8.55 22.16
CA LEU A 212 1.60 7.49 22.63
C LEU A 212 1.25 6.58 21.46
N SER A 213 1.89 5.42 21.33
CA SER A 213 1.69 4.49 20.21
C SER A 213 0.77 3.33 20.62
N VAL A 214 -0.38 3.20 19.98
CA VAL A 214 -1.39 2.18 20.28
C VAL A 214 -1.17 0.95 19.39
N TYR A 215 -1.14 -0.23 20.01
CA TYR A 215 -0.88 -1.52 19.36
C TYR A 215 -1.95 -2.56 19.70
N ASP A 216 -2.15 -3.51 18.80
CA ASP A 216 -3.02 -4.69 18.96
C ASP A 216 -2.19 -5.99 18.94
N VAL A 217 -2.43 -6.90 19.88
CA VAL A 217 -1.75 -8.22 19.93
C VAL A 217 -2.64 -9.31 19.36
N ASP A 218 -2.33 -9.83 18.17
CA ASP A 218 -3.15 -10.87 17.56
C ASP A 218 -3.02 -12.27 18.22
N LYS A 219 -3.82 -13.23 17.73
CA LYS A 219 -3.81 -14.63 18.23
C LYS A 219 -2.44 -15.31 18.10
N ARG A 220 -1.59 -14.87 17.16
CA ARG A 220 -0.22 -15.35 16.91
C ARG A 220 0.84 -14.53 17.70
N LYS A 221 0.41 -13.61 18.57
CA LYS A 221 1.24 -12.66 19.33
C LYS A 221 1.98 -11.63 18.48
N VAL A 222 1.60 -11.44 17.22
CA VAL A 222 2.13 -10.35 16.39
C VAL A 222 1.51 -9.03 16.88
N ARG A 223 2.35 -7.99 16.98
CA ARG A 223 1.96 -6.64 17.42
C ARG A 223 1.69 -5.78 16.18
N HIS A 224 0.46 -5.31 16.02
CA HIS A 224 0.04 -4.46 14.90
C HIS A 224 -0.17 -3.03 15.42
N CYS A 225 0.55 -2.05 14.87
CA CYS A 225 0.32 -0.64 15.23
C CYS A 225 -1.04 -0.16 14.68
N LEU A 226 -1.86 0.46 15.52
CA LEU A 226 -3.15 1.04 15.14
C LEU A 226 -3.03 2.53 14.80
N GLY A 227 -2.08 3.23 15.44
CA GLY A 227 -1.82 4.65 15.29
C GLY A 227 -1.05 5.20 16.50
N HIS A 228 -0.76 6.49 16.47
CA HIS A 228 -0.14 7.21 17.58
C HIS A 228 -0.78 8.58 17.84
N VAL A 229 -0.47 9.14 19.00
CA VAL A 229 -0.54 10.58 19.28
C VAL A 229 0.89 11.09 19.39
N ILE A 230 1.19 12.20 18.71
CA ILE A 230 2.42 12.98 18.91
C ILE A 230 2.00 14.30 19.58
N PHE A 231 2.55 14.59 20.75
CA PHE A 231 2.16 15.74 21.57
C PHE A 231 3.41 16.46 22.10
N PRO A 232 3.85 17.56 21.44
CA PRO A 232 4.89 18.44 21.97
C PRO A 232 4.46 19.01 23.32
N LEU A 233 5.35 18.99 24.31
CA LEU A 233 5.00 19.41 25.67
C LEU A 233 5.05 20.94 25.80
N THR A 234 3.95 21.55 26.26
CA THR A 234 3.94 22.96 26.70
C THR A 234 3.74 23.06 28.21
N LYS A 235 4.21 24.14 28.82
CA LYS A 235 4.14 24.33 30.27
C LYS A 235 2.71 24.42 30.81
N ASN A 236 1.72 24.82 30.00
CA ASN A 236 0.33 24.91 30.43
C ASN A 236 -0.34 23.53 30.55
N ASP A 237 -0.10 22.63 29.59
CA ASP A 237 -0.71 21.29 29.53
C ASP A 237 -0.37 20.40 30.74
N MET A 238 0.70 20.76 31.46
CA MET A 238 1.33 19.98 32.52
C MET A 238 1.02 20.49 33.94
N MET A 239 0.27 21.59 34.05
CA MET A 239 -0.05 22.27 35.32
C MET A 239 -1.51 22.08 35.75
N SER A 240 -2.43 21.83 34.81
CA SER A 240 -3.86 21.64 35.11
C SER A 240 -4.24 20.20 35.51
N GLY A 241 -3.44 19.20 35.10
CA GLY A 241 -3.81 17.79 35.21
C GLY A 241 -5.02 17.39 34.35
N GLU A 242 -5.42 18.25 33.40
CA GLU A 242 -6.65 18.12 32.62
C GLU A 242 -6.63 16.90 31.69
N THR A 243 -7.81 16.33 31.40
CA THR A 243 -7.96 15.22 30.47
C THR A 243 -7.87 15.70 29.03
N ILE A 244 -6.69 15.56 28.45
CA ILE A 244 -6.39 15.80 27.04
C ILE A 244 -6.92 14.61 26.21
N TRP A 245 -7.55 14.92 25.08
CA TRP A 245 -7.88 13.93 24.06
C TRP A 245 -7.24 14.27 22.71
N ARG A 246 -6.83 13.24 21.97
CA ARG A 246 -6.32 13.35 20.59
C ARG A 246 -6.76 12.14 19.77
N ASP A 247 -7.03 12.38 18.49
CA ASP A 247 -7.31 11.31 17.53
C ASP A 247 -6.01 10.60 17.13
N LEU A 248 -6.11 9.31 16.81
CA LEU A 248 -4.97 8.49 16.44
C LEU A 248 -4.58 8.72 14.98
N GLU A 249 -3.40 9.28 14.78
CA GLU A 249 -2.77 9.38 13.48
C GLU A 249 -2.11 8.04 13.15
N ILE A 250 -2.38 7.48 11.97
CA ILE A 250 -1.57 6.38 11.48
C ILE A 250 -0.20 6.97 11.13
N ALA A 251 0.80 6.66 11.95
CA ALA A 251 2.20 6.85 11.60
C ALA A 251 2.41 6.40 10.15
N PRO A 252 3.11 7.16 9.28
CA PRO A 252 3.51 6.67 7.98
C PRO A 252 4.45 5.48 8.19
N GLN A 253 3.87 4.28 8.25
CA GLN A 253 4.65 3.05 8.27
C GLN A 253 5.42 3.02 6.96
N PRO A 254 6.78 2.98 6.96
CA PRO A 254 7.49 2.57 5.76
C PRO A 254 6.96 1.18 5.44
N ALA A 255 6.22 1.05 4.34
CA ALA A 255 5.24 -0.04 4.12
C ALA A 255 5.94 -1.38 3.83
N ALA A 256 6.53 -1.97 4.88
CA ALA A 256 7.62 -2.95 4.79
C ALA A 256 8.70 -2.56 3.75
N ALA A 257 8.87 -1.25 3.53
CA ALA A 257 9.61 -0.61 2.44
C ALA A 257 9.75 -1.49 1.18
N LEU A 258 8.62 -1.82 0.53
CA LEU A 258 8.58 -2.76 -0.62
C LEU A 258 9.61 -2.46 -1.72
N GLY A 259 10.00 -1.19 -1.85
CA GLY A 259 11.09 -0.65 -2.66
C GLY A 259 10.87 0.85 -2.88
N ASP A 260 11.86 1.56 -3.42
CA ASP A 260 11.69 2.92 -3.95
C ASP A 260 11.76 2.89 -5.47
N LEU A 261 10.85 3.61 -6.13
CA LEU A 261 10.78 3.73 -7.58
C LEU A 261 11.07 5.18 -8.01
N GLN A 262 12.13 5.39 -8.78
CA GLN A 262 12.46 6.68 -9.36
C GLN A 262 11.65 6.87 -10.64
N LEU A 263 10.85 7.93 -10.67
CA LEU A 263 9.95 8.26 -11.76
C LEU A 263 10.27 9.65 -12.28
N CYS A 264 10.27 9.80 -13.60
CA CYS A 264 10.38 11.10 -14.26
C CYS A 264 9.12 11.36 -15.10
N LEU A 265 8.51 12.54 -14.91
CA LEU A 265 7.31 12.97 -15.61
C LEU A 265 7.58 14.24 -16.40
N SER A 266 6.99 14.35 -17.60
CA SER A 266 6.99 15.59 -18.39
C SER A 266 5.71 15.74 -19.19
N CYS A 267 5.08 16.91 -19.11
CA CYS A 267 3.89 17.25 -19.90
C CYS A 267 4.26 18.25 -21.00
N ASN A 268 3.92 17.96 -22.26
CA ASN A 268 3.95 18.95 -23.34
C ASN A 268 2.50 19.26 -23.78
N PRO A 269 1.89 20.36 -23.27
CA PRO A 269 0.49 20.66 -23.49
C PRO A 269 0.16 20.93 -24.97
N TYR A 270 1.04 21.63 -25.69
CA TYR A 270 0.89 21.90 -27.13
C TYR A 270 0.74 20.60 -27.94
N SER A 271 1.49 19.56 -27.58
CA SER A 271 1.41 18.25 -28.22
C SER A 271 0.27 17.35 -27.71
N ASN A 272 -0.46 17.77 -26.67
CA ASN A 272 -1.39 16.93 -25.90
C ASN A 272 -0.77 15.57 -25.51
N ARG A 273 0.48 15.57 -24.99
CA ARG A 273 1.18 14.36 -24.56
C ARG A 273 1.83 14.54 -23.18
N ILE A 274 1.68 13.51 -22.36
CA ILE A 274 2.53 13.30 -21.19
C ILE A 274 3.52 12.18 -21.51
N LYS A 275 4.75 12.28 -21.01
CA LYS A 275 5.70 11.17 -20.91
C LYS A 275 5.87 10.79 -19.45
N ALA A 276 5.87 9.50 -19.18
CA ALA A 276 6.26 8.91 -17.91
C ALA A 276 7.45 7.99 -18.14
N THR A 277 8.56 8.27 -17.50
CA THR A 277 9.81 7.49 -17.56
C THR A 277 9.96 6.72 -16.26
N VAL A 278 10.16 5.41 -16.37
CA VAL A 278 10.58 4.56 -15.26
C VAL A 278 12.10 4.59 -15.27
N CYS A 279 12.71 5.28 -14.30
CA CYS A 279 14.16 5.44 -14.26
C CYS A 279 14.81 4.25 -13.55
N ARG A 280 14.60 4.13 -12.24
CA ARG A 280 15.31 3.17 -11.38
C ARG A 280 14.40 2.59 -10.31
N LEU A 281 14.77 1.44 -9.78
CA LEU A 281 14.05 0.73 -8.72
C LEU A 281 15.07 0.12 -7.75
N ARG A 282 15.05 0.55 -6.49
CA ARG A 282 16.01 0.14 -5.46
C ARG A 282 15.32 -0.38 -4.20
N ASN A 283 16.10 -0.90 -3.26
CA ASN A 283 15.64 -1.29 -1.93
C ASN A 283 14.50 -2.34 -1.94
N LEU A 284 14.41 -3.19 -2.97
CA LEU A 284 13.34 -4.18 -3.11
C LEU A 284 13.35 -5.21 -1.96
N GLN A 285 12.34 -5.18 -1.11
CA GLN A 285 12.19 -6.11 0.02
C GLN A 285 11.32 -7.32 -0.33
N GLY A 286 11.59 -8.48 0.28
CA GLY A 286 10.71 -9.67 0.22
C GLY A 286 10.73 -10.46 -1.10
N VAL A 287 11.69 -10.19 -1.99
CA VAL A 287 11.89 -10.94 -3.24
C VAL A 287 12.70 -12.20 -2.95
N ASN A 288 12.00 -13.28 -2.56
CA ASN A 288 12.60 -14.49 -1.97
C ASN A 288 13.27 -15.46 -2.99
N SER A 289 13.84 -14.97 -4.09
CA SER A 289 14.53 -15.81 -5.08
C SER A 289 15.54 -15.00 -5.89
N ASP A 290 16.78 -15.48 -6.00
CA ASP A 290 17.59 -15.20 -7.19
C ASP A 290 16.83 -15.69 -8.44
N ASP A 291 17.08 -15.07 -9.60
CA ASP A 291 16.30 -15.22 -10.84
C ASP A 291 14.84 -14.71 -10.78
N ALA A 292 14.45 -13.97 -9.74
CA ALA A 292 13.16 -13.27 -9.71
C ALA A 292 13.10 -12.16 -10.77
N VAL A 293 12.30 -12.35 -11.82
CA VAL A 293 12.16 -11.38 -12.92
C VAL A 293 11.15 -10.28 -12.56
N VAL A 294 11.61 -9.03 -12.51
CA VAL A 294 10.82 -7.83 -12.21
C VAL A 294 10.57 -7.01 -13.47
N TYR A 295 9.36 -6.43 -13.59
CA TYR A 295 9.07 -5.40 -14.59
C TYR A 295 8.09 -4.36 -14.04
N VAL A 296 8.13 -3.12 -14.54
CA VAL A 296 7.20 -2.06 -14.13
C VAL A 296 6.09 -1.91 -15.17
N LYS A 297 4.85 -2.09 -14.75
CA LYS A 297 3.65 -1.87 -15.57
C LYS A 297 3.18 -0.43 -15.39
N VAL A 298 3.05 0.32 -16.48
CA VAL A 298 2.66 1.74 -16.48
C VAL A 298 1.28 1.88 -17.10
N GLN A 299 0.30 2.25 -16.29
CA GLN A 299 -1.11 2.37 -16.67
C GLN A 299 -1.58 3.82 -16.55
N LEU A 300 -2.12 4.37 -17.64
CA LEU A 300 -2.83 5.65 -17.63
C LEU A 300 -4.33 5.39 -17.46
N TYR A 301 -4.94 6.07 -16.48
CA TYR A 301 -6.38 6.10 -16.23
C TYR A 301 -6.98 7.48 -16.55
N HIS A 302 -8.28 7.48 -16.82
CA HIS A 302 -9.14 8.67 -16.80
C HIS A 302 -10.41 8.35 -16.00
N GLY A 303 -10.64 9.06 -14.90
CA GLY A 303 -11.61 8.63 -13.89
C GLY A 303 -11.25 7.25 -13.35
N ARG A 304 -12.17 6.28 -13.50
CA ARG A 304 -11.96 4.86 -13.19
C ARG A 304 -11.62 3.99 -14.41
N LYS A 305 -11.54 4.58 -15.62
CA LYS A 305 -11.33 3.85 -16.87
C LYS A 305 -9.85 3.82 -17.23
N MET A 306 -9.27 2.63 -17.34
CA MET A 306 -7.93 2.47 -17.93
C MET A 306 -7.97 2.88 -19.41
N ILE A 307 -7.10 3.81 -19.80
CA ILE A 307 -6.97 4.31 -21.17
C ILE A 307 -5.88 3.57 -21.93
N LYS A 308 -4.72 3.33 -21.30
CA LYS A 308 -3.61 2.61 -21.93
C LYS A 308 -2.69 1.99 -20.89
N SER A 309 -2.26 0.76 -21.14
CA SER A 309 -1.23 0.07 -20.37
C SER A 309 0.01 -0.14 -21.24
N LYS A 310 1.19 -0.03 -20.62
CA LYS A 310 2.49 -0.43 -21.14
C LYS A 310 3.28 -1.13 -20.03
N ARG A 311 4.46 -1.64 -20.34
CA ARG A 311 5.41 -2.16 -19.35
C ARG A 311 6.85 -1.97 -19.83
N THR A 312 7.79 -1.99 -18.88
CA THR A 312 9.22 -2.11 -19.16
C THR A 312 9.56 -3.49 -19.74
N VAL A 313 10.77 -3.58 -20.30
CA VAL A 313 11.51 -4.83 -20.43
C VAL A 313 11.66 -5.46 -19.03
N PRO A 314 11.42 -6.77 -18.86
CA PRO A 314 11.68 -7.45 -17.61
C PRO A 314 13.19 -7.64 -17.36
N GLN A 315 13.61 -7.47 -16.11
CA GLN A 315 14.98 -7.62 -15.64
C GLN A 315 15.03 -8.64 -14.49
N SER A 316 16.05 -9.49 -14.45
CA SER A 316 16.28 -10.39 -13.32
C SER A 316 16.84 -9.63 -12.12
N VAL A 317 16.31 -9.89 -10.93
CA VAL A 317 16.93 -9.49 -9.66
C VAL A 317 18.00 -10.53 -9.30
N SER A 318 19.15 -10.05 -8.86
CA SER A 318 20.20 -10.86 -8.21
C SER A 318 20.44 -10.34 -6.80
N SER A 319 20.81 -11.21 -5.86
CA SER A 319 21.06 -10.86 -4.45
C SER A 319 22.22 -9.87 -4.22
N GLN A 320 22.96 -9.51 -5.28
CA GLN A 320 24.05 -8.52 -5.24
C GLN A 320 23.62 -7.14 -5.77
N GLN A 321 22.46 -7.02 -6.44
CA GLN A 321 22.04 -5.80 -7.13
C GLN A 321 21.07 -4.96 -6.30
N VAL A 322 21.58 -3.87 -5.72
CA VAL A 322 20.82 -2.94 -4.85
C VAL A 322 19.86 -2.02 -5.64
N GLU A 323 20.16 -1.75 -6.92
CA GLU A 323 19.38 -0.88 -7.81
C GLU A 323 19.24 -1.50 -9.23
N LEU A 324 18.01 -1.59 -9.73
CA LEU A 324 17.66 -1.87 -11.12
C LEU A 324 17.54 -0.56 -11.89
N ILE A 325 18.00 -0.52 -13.14
CA ILE A 325 17.95 0.65 -14.02
C ILE A 325 17.17 0.30 -15.28
N PHE A 326 16.06 0.98 -15.53
CA PHE A 326 15.20 0.80 -16.71
C PHE A 326 15.37 1.94 -17.72
N ASP A 327 15.34 3.20 -17.25
CA ASP A 327 15.31 4.45 -18.03
C ASP A 327 14.32 4.48 -19.23
N GLU A 328 13.27 3.66 -19.17
CA GLU A 328 12.30 3.49 -20.25
C GLU A 328 11.22 4.59 -20.24
N THR A 329 11.15 5.34 -21.35
CA THR A 329 10.26 6.50 -21.50
C THR A 329 8.96 6.16 -22.24
N PHE A 330 7.84 6.18 -21.53
CA PHE A 330 6.51 5.89 -22.05
C PHE A 330 5.70 7.16 -22.33
N SER A 331 5.48 7.48 -23.61
CA SER A 331 4.58 8.59 -23.99
C SER A 331 3.12 8.16 -24.20
N PHE A 332 2.19 9.00 -23.74
CA PHE A 332 0.74 8.84 -23.82
C PHE A 332 0.10 10.12 -24.36
N GLY A 333 -0.93 10.00 -25.20
CA GLY A 333 -1.74 11.14 -25.63
C GLY A 333 -2.83 11.43 -24.60
N VAL A 334 -2.90 12.68 -24.13
CA VAL A 334 -3.84 13.17 -23.12
C VAL A 334 -4.25 14.59 -23.50
N SER A 335 -5.54 14.78 -23.79
CA SER A 335 -6.10 16.10 -24.08
C SER A 335 -6.08 16.95 -22.80
N GLY A 336 -5.64 18.21 -22.86
CA GLY A 336 -5.38 19.03 -21.66
C GLY A 336 -6.55 19.11 -20.67
N ARG A 337 -7.79 19.16 -21.17
CA ARG A 337 -9.06 19.08 -20.42
C ARG A 337 -9.26 17.81 -19.57
N PHE A 338 -8.35 16.85 -19.61
CA PHE A 338 -8.37 15.61 -18.84
C PHE A 338 -7.21 15.49 -17.84
N PHE A 339 -6.37 16.52 -17.66
CA PHE A 339 -5.29 16.48 -16.67
C PHE A 339 -5.81 16.39 -15.23
N ASP A 340 -6.90 17.08 -14.89
CA ASP A 340 -7.50 17.07 -13.55
C ASP A 340 -8.27 15.77 -13.22
N SER A 341 -8.45 14.91 -14.22
CA SER A 341 -9.21 13.66 -14.15
C SER A 341 -8.43 12.43 -14.62
N CYS A 342 -7.12 12.55 -14.86
CA CYS A 342 -6.25 11.42 -15.26
C CYS A 342 -5.18 11.12 -14.20
N SER A 343 -4.69 9.89 -14.19
CA SER A 343 -3.67 9.44 -13.24
C SER A 343 -2.84 8.30 -13.82
N PHE A 344 -1.60 8.18 -13.36
CA PHE A 344 -0.75 7.04 -13.62
C PHE A 344 -0.77 6.08 -12.43
N THR A 345 -0.83 4.78 -12.73
CA THR A 345 -0.46 3.72 -11.81
C THR A 345 0.82 3.06 -12.34
N PHE A 346 1.86 3.05 -11.53
CA PHE A 346 3.10 2.32 -11.75
C PHE A 346 3.07 1.09 -10.84
N SER A 347 2.84 -0.10 -11.39
CA SER A 347 2.83 -1.34 -10.62
C SER A 347 4.13 -2.11 -10.87
N VAL A 348 4.91 -2.35 -9.82
CA VAL A 348 6.05 -3.26 -9.87
C VAL A 348 5.50 -4.69 -9.87
N MET A 349 5.83 -5.44 -10.90
CA MET A 349 5.36 -6.80 -11.14
C MET A 349 6.51 -7.78 -10.93
N LEU A 350 6.28 -8.80 -10.12
CA LEU A 350 7.08 -10.03 -10.11
C LEU A 350 6.47 -10.99 -11.13
N ALA A 351 7.25 -11.41 -12.12
CA ALA A 351 6.80 -12.36 -13.13
C ALA A 351 6.63 -13.76 -12.54
N GLY A 352 5.66 -14.53 -13.05
CA GLY A 352 5.50 -15.93 -12.65
C GLY A 352 6.70 -16.80 -13.08
N SER A 353 7.19 -17.67 -12.18
CA SER A 353 8.29 -18.62 -12.46
C SER A 353 7.98 -19.69 -13.51
N SER A 354 6.74 -19.70 -14.03
CA SER A 354 6.27 -20.54 -15.12
C SER A 354 5.13 -19.81 -15.84
N PRO A 355 4.93 -19.99 -17.17
CA PRO A 355 3.82 -19.37 -17.91
C PRO A 355 2.39 -19.71 -17.41
N MET A 356 2.25 -20.67 -16.50
CA MET A 356 0.99 -21.00 -15.82
C MET A 356 0.78 -20.22 -14.51
N VAL A 357 1.84 -19.66 -13.93
CA VAL A 357 1.79 -18.80 -12.74
C VAL A 357 1.51 -17.38 -13.19
N LYS A 358 0.54 -16.71 -12.55
CA LYS A 358 0.22 -15.30 -12.86
C LYS A 358 1.22 -14.37 -12.19
N ASP A 359 1.69 -13.37 -12.93
CA ASP A 359 2.48 -12.25 -12.38
C ASP A 359 1.78 -11.62 -11.17
N VAL A 360 2.54 -11.34 -10.12
CA VAL A 360 2.07 -10.78 -8.85
C VAL A 360 2.46 -9.30 -8.79
N VAL A 361 1.53 -8.42 -8.36
CA VAL A 361 1.90 -7.03 -8.05
C VAL A 361 2.65 -7.03 -6.72
N HIS A 362 3.90 -6.57 -6.73
CA HIS A 362 4.73 -6.44 -5.54
C HIS A 362 4.34 -5.19 -4.75
N GLY A 363 4.30 -4.05 -5.43
CA GLY A 363 3.85 -2.77 -4.91
C GLY A 363 3.51 -1.80 -6.03
N GLN A 364 2.95 -0.65 -5.68
CA GLN A 364 2.54 0.36 -6.66
C GLN A 364 2.85 1.80 -6.22
N VAL A 365 2.90 2.71 -7.19
CA VAL A 365 2.80 4.16 -6.98
C VAL A 365 1.62 4.67 -7.81
N VAL A 366 0.75 5.50 -7.23
CA VAL A 366 -0.31 6.22 -7.95
C VAL A 366 0.01 7.70 -7.95
N ILE A 367 0.14 8.31 -9.13
CA ILE A 367 0.46 9.72 -9.31
C ILE A 367 -0.65 10.40 -10.12
N GLY A 368 -1.09 11.58 -9.68
CA GLY A 368 -2.15 12.33 -10.34
C GLY A 368 -2.63 13.53 -9.51
N PRO A 369 -3.76 14.14 -9.92
CA PRO A 369 -4.47 15.18 -9.16
C PRO A 369 -4.88 14.73 -7.75
N PHE A 370 -5.28 15.69 -6.91
CA PHE A 370 -5.58 15.51 -5.48
C PHE A 370 -6.66 14.45 -5.17
N MET A 371 -7.48 14.09 -6.16
CA MET A 371 -8.50 13.03 -6.08
C MET A 371 -7.88 11.62 -6.04
N TYR A 372 -6.67 11.45 -6.59
CA TYR A 372 -6.00 10.15 -6.77
C TYR A 372 -4.73 10.00 -5.93
N ALA A 373 -4.06 11.11 -5.60
CA ALA A 373 -2.78 11.14 -4.90
C ALA A 373 -2.76 12.23 -3.82
N ARG A 374 -1.86 12.08 -2.84
CA ARG A 374 -1.53 13.03 -1.77
C ARG A 374 -0.01 13.04 -1.55
N GLY A 375 0.50 13.94 -0.72
CA GLY A 375 1.93 14.03 -0.41
C GLY A 375 2.83 14.17 -1.66
N GLU A 376 3.98 13.49 -1.64
CA GLU A 376 4.97 13.47 -2.72
C GLU A 376 4.37 13.13 -4.10
N GLN A 377 3.46 12.16 -4.15
CA GLN A 377 2.81 11.72 -5.39
C GLN A 377 1.95 12.84 -5.99
N LEU A 378 1.28 13.65 -5.16
CA LEU A 378 0.54 14.82 -5.63
C LEU A 378 1.48 15.96 -6.02
N GLN A 379 2.53 16.22 -5.22
CA GLN A 379 3.48 17.29 -5.49
C GLN A 379 4.23 17.05 -6.82
N HIS A 380 4.62 15.81 -7.12
CA HIS A 380 5.26 15.44 -8.39
C HIS A 380 4.36 15.75 -9.60
N TRP A 381 3.05 15.50 -9.47
CA TRP A 381 2.08 15.84 -10.52
C TRP A 381 1.91 17.35 -10.70
N GLN A 382 1.76 18.09 -9.59
CA GLN A 382 1.65 19.56 -9.60
C GLN A 382 2.91 20.21 -10.18
N GLU A 383 4.09 19.70 -9.83
CA GLU A 383 5.38 20.19 -10.33
C GLU A 383 5.56 19.89 -11.83
N MET A 384 5.14 18.72 -12.32
CA MET A 384 5.10 18.41 -13.76
C MET A 384 4.18 19.38 -14.54
N LEU A 385 3.01 19.73 -13.99
CA LEU A 385 2.09 20.68 -14.64
C LEU A 385 2.60 22.12 -14.58
N SER A 386 3.28 22.50 -13.50
CA SER A 386 3.88 23.83 -13.31
C SER A 386 5.12 24.06 -14.18
N ASN A 387 5.80 22.99 -14.60
CA ASN A 387 7.02 23.02 -15.41
C ASN A 387 6.83 22.39 -16.80
N PRO A 388 5.96 22.94 -17.67
CA PRO A 388 5.62 22.32 -18.96
C PRO A 388 6.82 22.23 -19.91
N ARG A 389 6.96 21.05 -20.52
CA ARG A 389 8.08 20.52 -21.33
C ARG A 389 9.29 20.05 -20.55
N ASN A 390 9.49 20.48 -19.31
CA ASN A 390 10.62 20.04 -18.49
C ASN A 390 10.40 18.62 -17.95
N MET A 391 11.49 17.96 -17.57
CA MET A 391 11.49 16.64 -16.95
C MET A 391 11.62 16.80 -15.43
N VAL A 392 10.56 16.42 -14.71
CA VAL A 392 10.52 16.45 -13.23
C VAL A 392 10.74 15.04 -12.73
N MET A 393 11.79 14.81 -11.95
CA MET A 393 12.18 13.49 -11.44
C MET A 393 12.08 13.42 -9.92
N ARG A 394 11.39 12.41 -9.38
CA ARG A 394 11.28 12.16 -7.94
C ARG A 394 11.36 10.66 -7.61
N TRP A 395 11.77 10.36 -6.38
CA TRP A 395 11.66 9.03 -5.79
C TRP A 395 10.29 8.86 -5.12
N HIS A 396 9.70 7.68 -5.25
CA HIS A 396 8.43 7.32 -4.59
C HIS A 396 8.54 5.92 -3.99
N SER A 397 8.32 5.79 -2.68
CA SER A 397 8.26 4.48 -2.04
C SER A 397 6.99 3.71 -2.46
N LEU A 398 7.12 2.40 -2.61
CA LEU A 398 6.06 1.52 -3.11
C LEU A 398 5.01 1.22 -2.04
N GLU A 399 3.73 1.43 -2.38
CA GLU A 399 2.59 1.05 -1.56
C GLU A 399 2.16 -0.40 -1.81
N ALA A 400 1.72 -1.10 -0.77
CA ALA A 400 1.09 -2.41 -0.89
C ALA A 400 -0.29 -2.29 -1.56
N THR A 401 -0.58 -3.13 -2.56
CA THR A 401 -1.91 -3.14 -3.19
C THR A 401 -2.98 -3.60 -2.20
N LYS A 402 -3.93 -2.71 -1.88
CA LYS A 402 -5.17 -3.08 -1.19
C LYS A 402 -5.93 -4.10 -2.05
N LYS A 403 -6.02 -5.35 -1.60
CA LYS A 403 -6.89 -6.36 -2.22
C LYS A 403 -8.35 -5.95 -1.95
N GLY A 404 -9.04 -5.58 -3.03
CA GLY A 404 -10.50 -5.37 -3.04
C GLY A 404 -11.26 -6.67 -3.21
#